data_AF-A0A8K0TXU4-F1
#
_entry.id   AF-A0A8K0TXU4-F1
#
_cell.length_a   1.000
_cell.length_b   1.000
_cell.length_c   1.000
_cell.angle_alpha   90.00
_cell.angle_beta   90.00
_cell.angle_gamma   90.00
#
_symmetry.space_group_name_H-M   'P 1'
#
loop_
_entity.id
_entity.type
_entity.pdbx_description
1 polymer ?
#
loop_
_entity_poly.entity_id
_entity_poly.type
_entity_poly.pdbx_seq_one_letter_code
_entity_poly.pdbx_strand_id
1 'polypeptide(L)'
;MPGSNVRPTEVRTRAHKRIRLESNHARRDSALNIQDLPVEIILIILTLVPVCDVILLRQVSRLFRRLLEDEPFWKSLYRNTRIVRPPGPLPRQSTVFLRNSLVASAKVEQSWPPAHSTPIPRYYGPCIPTPYNIRFSSMLGGRWLIAGSNEVIWCYDLRELNPTPRLFYQPHLRANYFRCVSTTNEKGEPLAFAVSETQVGGRMRKLNIYQVHVSPENTEPFICKRLLQFDVSRDGPPAYIATIGPRLLIVSKPHEAIPQNLRVVMDINTLQCYHITTPDTFPPPLPTADFTPFTFCVSTKAYLLLFHIFQTITADVDTVIVAYPISTSSTGPTHPGGTLPLRASHITRIPKTQFVWPALLLEAPSSCGMTRIVLTGKIYSFPCGERHSLAFLDLTLDGTGSMTHTCKPASSVLARNPMWLETGPDGCARGIVCNGHSLELYSFLVDEDGEVSWHFGRTPEGLTDPSTNVSMIAFDGFSGVICVRVQTYYKSYIDVWKFG
;
A
#
# COMPACT_ATOMS: atom_id res chain seq x y z
N MET A 1 -48.06 -12.48 49.56
CA MET A 1 -47.76 -13.78 50.21
C MET A 1 -46.30 -13.76 50.68
N PRO A 2 -46.01 -13.35 51.93
CA PRO A 2 -44.68 -13.43 52.52
C PRO A 2 -44.53 -14.75 53.30
N GLY A 3 -43.49 -15.52 53.00
CA GLY A 3 -43.17 -16.77 53.68
C GLY A 3 -41.97 -16.59 54.60
N SER A 4 -42.24 -16.33 55.87
CA SER A 4 -41.31 -16.44 56.99
C SER A 4 -40.97 -17.91 57.28
N ASN A 5 -39.71 -18.24 57.56
CA ASN A 5 -39.40 -19.43 58.36
C ASN A 5 -38.06 -19.29 59.12
N VAL A 6 -38.23 -18.95 60.40
CA VAL A 6 -37.72 -19.58 61.63
C VAL A 6 -36.45 -20.46 61.53
N ARG A 7 -35.48 -20.10 62.37
CA ARG A 7 -34.24 -20.82 62.73
C ARG A 7 -34.50 -22.13 63.47
N PRO A 8 -33.50 -23.03 63.51
CA PRO A 8 -33.16 -23.70 64.76
C PRO A 8 -31.72 -23.40 65.20
N THR A 9 -31.63 -23.11 66.49
CA THR A 9 -30.46 -23.02 67.34
C THR A 9 -29.77 -24.38 67.44
N GLU A 10 -28.47 -24.44 67.15
CA GLU A 10 -27.60 -25.50 67.67
C GLU A 10 -26.42 -24.88 68.41
N VAL A 11 -26.41 -25.18 69.71
CA VAL A 11 -25.32 -24.95 70.65
C VAL A 11 -24.40 -26.16 70.56
N ARG A 12 -23.13 -25.97 70.17
CA ARG A 12 -22.07 -26.96 70.43
C ARG A 12 -20.74 -26.28 70.74
N THR A 13 -20.50 -26.23 72.05
CA THR A 13 -19.25 -26.47 72.79
C THR A 13 -17.88 -26.37 72.09
N ARG A 14 -17.05 -25.53 72.72
CA ARG A 14 -15.59 -25.40 72.63
C ARG A 14 -14.85 -26.74 72.61
N ALA A 15 -13.83 -26.84 71.75
CA ALA A 15 -12.61 -27.59 72.05
C ALA A 15 -11.39 -26.91 71.42
N HIS A 16 -10.41 -26.66 72.27
CA HIS A 16 -9.10 -26.11 71.96
C HIS A 16 -8.39 -26.83 70.82
N LYS A 17 -7.91 -26.07 69.83
CA LYS A 17 -6.60 -26.35 69.22
C LYS A 17 -5.92 -25.06 68.82
N ARG A 18 -5.14 -24.53 69.76
CA ARG A 18 -4.16 -23.45 69.55
C ARG A 18 -3.01 -24.06 68.74
N ILE A 19 -3.21 -24.20 67.43
CA ILE A 19 -2.12 -24.49 66.50
C ILE A 19 -1.37 -23.17 66.32
N ARG A 20 -0.12 -23.15 66.80
CA ARG A 20 0.90 -22.16 66.48
C ARG A 20 0.88 -21.86 64.97
N LEU A 21 0.41 -20.67 64.61
CA LEU A 21 0.71 -20.00 63.35
C LEU A 21 1.95 -19.12 63.57
N GLU A 22 3.08 -19.76 63.83
CA GLU A 22 4.40 -19.11 63.89
C GLU A 22 5.34 -19.89 62.98
N SER A 23 5.13 -19.85 61.65
CA SER A 23 6.18 -20.15 60.65
C SER A 23 5.73 -19.96 59.17
N ASN A 24 4.96 -18.93 58.82
CA ASN A 24 4.73 -18.56 57.39
C ASN A 24 5.42 -17.23 57.02
N HIS A 25 6.62 -17.01 57.56
CA HIS A 25 7.56 -15.96 57.11
C HIS A 25 8.67 -16.51 56.20
N ALA A 26 8.55 -17.76 55.74
CA ALA A 26 9.43 -18.33 54.74
C ALA A 26 8.98 -17.90 53.34
N ARG A 27 9.83 -17.09 52.68
CA ARG A 27 9.79 -16.69 51.26
C ARG A 27 8.53 -15.95 50.82
N ARG A 28 8.43 -14.67 51.19
CA ARG A 28 8.05 -13.70 50.16
C ARG A 28 9.21 -13.68 49.19
N ASP A 29 9.15 -14.51 48.14
CA ASP A 29 9.96 -14.29 46.95
C ASP A 29 9.74 -12.82 46.59
N SER A 30 10.78 -12.01 46.79
CA SER A 30 10.76 -10.59 46.53
C SER A 30 10.45 -10.46 45.04
N ALA A 31 9.16 -10.26 44.74
CA ALA A 31 8.67 -10.13 43.39
C ALA A 31 9.48 -9.02 42.75
N LEU A 32 10.27 -9.40 41.75
CA LEU A 32 11.18 -8.49 41.07
C LEU A 32 10.34 -7.36 40.47
N ASN A 33 10.54 -6.14 40.95
CA ASN A 33 9.80 -4.99 40.44
C ASN A 33 10.42 -4.60 39.10
N ILE A 34 9.59 -4.38 38.08
CA ILE A 34 10.07 -3.93 36.76
C ILE A 34 10.85 -2.61 36.85
N GLN A 35 10.62 -1.81 37.90
CA GLN A 35 11.36 -0.57 38.16
C GLN A 35 12.80 -0.81 38.63
N ASP A 36 13.12 -2.02 39.09
CA ASP A 36 14.48 -2.41 39.53
C ASP A 36 15.34 -2.93 38.37
N LEU A 37 14.74 -3.13 37.18
CA LEU A 37 15.46 -3.56 35.99
C LEU A 37 16.23 -2.39 35.35
N PRO A 38 17.40 -2.65 34.73
CA PRO A 38 18.06 -1.67 33.88
C PRO A 38 17.14 -1.19 32.75
N VAL A 39 17.24 0.08 32.39
CA VAL A 39 16.38 0.73 31.39
C VAL A 39 16.41 0.00 30.06
N GLU A 40 17.58 -0.49 29.66
CA GLU A 40 17.80 -1.23 28.42
C GLU A 40 16.98 -2.53 28.40
N ILE A 41 16.91 -3.24 29.54
CA ILE A 41 16.10 -4.45 29.68
C ILE A 41 14.62 -4.12 29.58
N ILE A 42 14.17 -3.02 30.19
CA ILE A 42 12.78 -2.56 30.08
C ILE A 42 12.45 -2.22 28.62
N LEU A 43 13.33 -1.51 27.91
CA LEU A 43 13.13 -1.19 26.49
C LEU A 43 13.07 -2.46 25.62
N ILE A 44 13.92 -3.46 25.88
CA ILE A 44 13.85 -4.77 25.21
C ILE A 44 12.50 -5.43 25.48
N ILE A 45 12.04 -5.47 26.73
CA ILE A 45 10.71 -6.01 27.08
C ILE A 45 9.62 -5.27 26.31
N LEU A 46 9.68 -3.93 26.26
CA LEU A 46 8.71 -3.11 25.53
C LEU A 46 8.69 -3.38 24.01
N THR A 47 9.78 -3.85 23.40
CA THR A 47 9.78 -4.26 21.98
C THR A 47 8.99 -5.55 21.72
N LEU A 48 8.76 -6.36 22.75
CA LEU A 48 7.97 -7.59 22.66
C LEU A 48 6.47 -7.36 22.92
N VAL A 49 6.10 -6.18 23.42
CA VAL A 49 4.72 -5.81 23.73
C VAL A 49 4.03 -5.31 22.45
N PRO A 50 2.77 -5.71 22.17
CA PRO A 50 2.01 -5.18 21.04
C PRO A 50 1.96 -3.65 21.07
N VAL A 51 2.09 -3.01 19.90
CA VAL A 51 2.17 -1.55 19.76
C VAL A 51 1.01 -0.82 20.48
N CYS A 52 -0.21 -1.35 20.36
CA CYS A 52 -1.37 -0.76 21.03
C CYS A 52 -1.24 -0.79 22.56
N ASP A 53 -0.71 -1.87 23.12
CA ASP A 53 -0.51 -2.03 24.57
C ASP A 53 0.65 -1.16 25.08
N VAL A 54 1.69 -1.00 24.26
CA VAL A 54 2.79 -0.05 24.54
C VAL A 54 2.24 1.36 24.78
N ILE A 55 1.24 1.81 24.01
CA ILE A 55 0.61 3.12 24.23
C ILE A 55 -0.14 3.19 25.57
N LEU A 56 -0.80 2.10 25.98
CA LEU A 56 -1.51 2.04 27.26
C LEU A 56 -0.54 2.11 28.45
N LEU A 57 0.66 1.51 28.33
CA LEU A 57 1.69 1.56 29.37
C LEU A 57 2.11 3.00 29.73
N ARG A 58 1.98 3.96 28.81
CA ARG A 58 2.22 5.39 29.06
C ARG A 58 1.36 5.95 30.21
N GLN A 59 0.19 5.36 30.43
CA GLN A 59 -0.76 5.76 31.48
C GLN A 59 -0.48 5.07 32.81
N VAL A 60 0.28 3.97 32.81
CA VAL A 60 0.51 3.12 34.00
C VAL A 60 1.53 3.73 34.95
N SER A 61 2.66 4.24 34.45
CA SER A 61 3.72 4.80 35.31
C SER A 61 4.45 5.99 34.67
N ARG A 62 5.06 6.84 35.52
CA ARG A 62 5.94 7.93 35.05
C ARG A 62 7.19 7.41 34.34
N LEU A 63 7.69 6.23 34.74
CA LEU A 63 8.82 5.57 34.10
C LEU A 63 8.48 5.24 32.65
N PHE A 64 7.39 4.49 32.40
CA PHE A 64 6.96 4.18 31.03
C PHE A 64 6.66 5.43 30.22
N ARG A 65 6.05 6.45 30.83
CA ARG A 65 5.82 7.72 30.13
C ARG A 65 7.12 8.32 29.59
N ARG A 66 8.20 8.34 30.38
CA ARG A 66 9.52 8.84 29.96
C ARG A 66 10.16 7.94 28.90
N LEU A 67 10.14 6.62 29.11
CA LEU A 67 10.72 5.67 28.16
C LEU A 67 10.01 5.73 26.80
N LEU A 68 8.70 5.92 26.78
CA LEU A 68 7.91 6.03 25.55
C LEU A 68 7.95 7.42 24.90
N GLU A 69 8.71 8.36 25.47
CA GLU A 69 9.08 9.63 24.83
C GLU A 69 10.44 9.52 24.11
N ASP A 70 11.16 8.42 24.31
CA ASP A 70 12.46 8.17 23.69
C ASP A 70 12.33 7.90 22.17
N GLU A 71 13.05 8.70 21.38
CA GLU A 71 13.06 8.59 19.92
C GLU A 71 13.74 7.30 19.41
N PRO A 72 14.95 6.92 19.91
CA PRO A 72 15.58 5.65 19.60
C PRO A 72 14.66 4.44 19.80
N PHE A 73 13.89 4.40 20.89
CA PHE A 73 12.89 3.34 21.12
C PHE A 73 11.89 3.24 19.97
N TRP A 74 11.21 4.33 19.60
CA TRP A 74 10.22 4.29 18.52
C TRP A 74 10.84 3.99 17.16
N LYS A 75 12.04 4.50 16.87
CA LYS A 75 12.76 4.15 15.63
C LYS A 75 13.12 2.66 15.60
N SER A 76 13.55 2.10 16.72
CA SER A 76 13.86 0.67 16.84
C SER A 76 12.59 -0.19 16.68
N LEU A 77 11.52 0.14 17.41
CA LEU A 77 10.23 -0.55 17.32
C LEU A 77 9.66 -0.48 15.90
N TYR A 78 9.74 0.68 15.24
CA TYR A 78 9.32 0.84 13.85
C TYR A 78 10.16 0.00 12.89
N ARG A 79 11.46 -0.21 13.12
CA ARG A 79 12.27 -1.08 12.25
C ARG A 79 11.92 -2.54 12.43
N ASN A 80 11.74 -2.97 13.68
CA ASN A 80 11.72 -4.38 14.05
C ASN A 80 10.31 -4.98 14.11
N THR A 81 9.26 -4.16 14.08
CA THR A 81 7.88 -4.64 13.95
C THR A 81 7.66 -5.30 12.58
N ARG A 82 6.80 -6.31 12.54
CA ARG A 82 6.38 -7.02 11.31
C ARG A 82 5.06 -6.51 10.73
N ILE A 83 4.54 -5.43 11.31
CA ILE A 83 3.25 -4.87 10.89
C ILE A 83 3.45 -4.08 9.60
N VAL A 84 2.56 -4.30 8.62
CA VAL A 84 2.54 -3.54 7.36
C VAL A 84 2.41 -2.05 7.66
N ARG A 85 3.43 -1.28 7.27
CA ARG A 85 3.58 0.13 7.64
C ARG A 85 4.24 0.93 6.52
N PRO A 86 4.06 2.26 6.50
CA PRO A 86 4.72 3.12 5.54
C PRO A 86 6.26 3.02 5.62
N PRO A 87 7.00 3.44 4.58
CA PRO A 87 8.46 3.48 4.62
C PRO A 87 9.00 4.30 5.81
N GLY A 88 9.98 3.75 6.52
CA GLY A 88 10.54 4.35 7.72
C GLY A 88 11.34 3.36 8.57
N PRO A 89 12.07 3.84 9.60
CA PRO A 89 12.25 5.23 9.98
C PRO A 89 13.35 5.92 9.16
N LEU A 90 13.06 7.11 8.67
CA LEU A 90 13.95 7.94 7.84
C LEU A 90 14.44 9.16 8.64
N PRO A 91 15.56 9.80 8.24
CA PRO A 91 16.24 10.81 9.07
C PRO A 91 15.36 11.99 9.54
N ARG A 92 14.45 12.50 8.70
CA ARG A 92 13.57 13.64 9.01
C ARG A 92 12.19 13.24 9.53
N GLN A 93 11.89 11.94 9.65
CA GLN A 93 10.61 11.51 10.22
C GLN A 93 10.62 11.76 11.73
N SER A 94 9.63 12.52 12.20
CA SER A 94 9.49 12.79 13.63
C SER A 94 9.02 11.55 14.39
N THR A 95 9.42 11.44 15.65
CA THR A 95 8.94 10.39 16.57
C THR A 95 7.41 10.33 16.64
N VAL A 96 6.75 11.49 16.59
CA VAL A 96 5.29 11.59 16.58
C VAL A 96 4.70 10.95 15.32
N PHE A 97 5.28 11.22 14.14
CA PHE A 97 4.86 10.59 12.90
C PHE A 97 5.03 9.07 12.97
N LEU A 98 6.23 8.59 13.33
CA LEU A 98 6.53 7.16 13.42
C LEU A 98 5.57 6.43 14.38
N ARG A 99 5.37 7.01 15.56
CA ARG A 99 4.43 6.48 16.56
C ARG A 99 3.01 6.44 16.00
N ASN A 100 2.51 7.53 15.43
CA ASN A 100 1.13 7.61 14.94
C ASN A 100 0.90 6.64 13.78
N SER A 101 1.84 6.55 12.83
CA SER A 101 1.78 5.62 11.71
C SER A 101 1.80 4.16 12.19
N LEU A 102 2.69 3.84 13.14
CA LEU A 102 2.78 2.48 13.67
C LEU A 102 1.54 2.08 14.49
N VAL A 103 1.00 3.00 15.29
CA VAL A 103 -0.25 2.77 16.02
C VAL A 103 -1.42 2.60 15.06
N ALA A 104 -1.50 3.39 13.98
CA ALA A 104 -2.53 3.22 12.96
C ALA A 104 -2.42 1.84 12.31
N SER A 105 -1.24 1.49 11.80
CA SER A 105 -0.96 0.16 11.22
C SER A 105 -1.30 -0.99 12.17
N ALA A 106 -0.99 -0.87 13.47
CA ALA A 106 -1.28 -1.88 14.47
C ALA A 106 -2.77 -2.05 14.78
N LYS A 107 -3.54 -0.95 14.79
CA LYS A 107 -5.00 -1.03 14.92
C LYS A 107 -5.64 -1.74 13.72
N VAL A 108 -5.14 -1.43 12.52
CA VAL A 108 -5.58 -2.14 11.32
C VAL A 108 -5.25 -3.61 11.44
N GLU A 109 -4.02 -3.96 11.83
CA GLU A 109 -3.57 -5.36 12.02
C GLU A 109 -4.48 -6.13 12.98
N GLN A 110 -4.87 -5.52 14.11
CA GLN A 110 -5.83 -6.13 15.05
C GLN A 110 -7.17 -6.43 14.37
N SER A 111 -7.60 -5.58 13.44
CA SER A 111 -8.83 -5.71 12.67
C SER A 111 -8.66 -6.45 11.34
N TRP A 112 -7.49 -7.06 11.08
CA TRP A 112 -7.14 -7.68 9.81
C TRP A 112 -6.88 -9.19 9.98
N PRO A 113 -6.92 -9.98 8.89
CA PRO A 113 -6.21 -11.25 8.81
C PRO A 113 -4.84 -11.27 9.52
N PRO A 114 -4.50 -12.31 10.31
CA PRO A 114 -5.32 -13.45 10.72
C PRO A 114 -6.13 -13.25 12.03
N ALA A 115 -6.03 -12.08 12.66
CA ALA A 115 -6.39 -11.86 14.06
C ALA A 115 -7.89 -11.98 14.39
N HIS A 116 -8.77 -11.72 13.43
CA HIS A 116 -10.22 -11.80 13.61
C HIS A 116 -10.87 -12.70 12.57
N SER A 117 -11.76 -13.59 13.03
CA SER A 117 -12.54 -14.49 12.17
C SER A 117 -13.53 -13.78 11.25
N THR A 118 -13.86 -12.52 11.54
CA THR A 118 -14.72 -11.65 10.72
C THR A 118 -14.26 -10.20 10.83
N PRO A 119 -13.29 -9.75 10.01
CA PRO A 119 -12.94 -8.34 9.95
C PRO A 119 -14.12 -7.59 9.30
N ILE A 120 -15.03 -7.09 10.13
CA ILE A 120 -16.14 -6.24 9.65
C ILE A 120 -15.59 -4.81 9.64
N PRO A 121 -15.35 -4.21 8.46
CA PRO A 121 -15.02 -2.80 8.41
C PRO A 121 -16.11 -2.04 9.15
N ARG A 122 -15.72 -1.22 10.12
CA ARG A 122 -16.69 -0.37 10.81
C ARG A 122 -17.07 0.75 9.85
N TYR A 123 -18.37 0.91 9.64
CA TYR A 123 -18.93 2.08 8.98
C TYR A 123 -18.57 3.32 9.81
N TYR A 124 -17.60 4.10 9.34
CA TYR A 124 -16.97 5.16 10.13
C TYR A 124 -17.15 6.57 9.56
N GLY A 125 -18.04 6.74 8.60
CA GLY A 125 -18.17 8.00 7.93
C GLY A 125 -19.57 8.24 7.39
N PRO A 126 -19.81 9.46 6.93
CA PRO A 126 -21.03 9.80 6.25
C PRO A 126 -20.96 9.24 4.83
N CYS A 127 -22.12 8.89 4.32
CA CYS A 127 -22.38 8.76 2.90
C CYS A 127 -22.01 10.11 2.23
N ILE A 128 -20.89 10.19 1.51
CA ILE A 128 -20.49 11.43 0.81
C ILE A 128 -21.35 11.49 -0.46
N PRO A 129 -22.35 12.39 -0.54
CA PRO A 129 -23.20 12.46 -1.71
C PRO A 129 -22.36 12.92 -2.90
N THR A 130 -22.39 12.17 -4.01
CA THR A 130 -21.66 12.58 -5.21
C THR A 130 -22.64 13.02 -6.29
N PRO A 131 -22.76 14.33 -6.54
CA PRO A 131 -23.63 14.83 -7.60
C PRO A 131 -23.17 14.41 -8.99
N TYR A 132 -21.97 13.85 -9.12
CA TYR A 132 -21.34 13.48 -10.38
C TYR A 132 -20.94 12.01 -10.40
N ASN A 133 -20.89 11.47 -11.63
CA ASN A 133 -20.30 10.16 -11.90
C ASN A 133 -18.78 10.23 -11.64
N ILE A 134 -18.34 9.68 -10.50
CA ILE A 134 -16.93 9.63 -10.11
C ILE A 134 -16.17 8.77 -11.14
N ARG A 135 -15.26 9.39 -11.87
CA ARG A 135 -14.41 8.71 -12.86
C ARG A 135 -12.99 8.54 -12.38
N PHE A 136 -12.55 9.43 -11.51
CA PHE A 136 -11.19 9.45 -10.99
C PHE A 136 -11.24 9.42 -9.47
N SER A 137 -10.32 8.66 -8.89
CA SER A 137 -10.19 8.51 -7.45
C SER A 137 -8.77 8.14 -7.08
N SER A 138 -8.27 8.68 -5.97
CA SER A 138 -6.94 8.37 -5.43
C SER A 138 -6.91 8.69 -3.94
N MET A 139 -6.12 7.93 -3.18
CA MET A 139 -5.87 8.16 -1.77
C MET A 139 -4.57 8.93 -1.59
N LEU A 140 -4.56 9.98 -0.77
CA LEU A 140 -3.35 10.71 -0.40
C LEU A 140 -3.16 10.69 1.12
N GLY A 141 -2.04 10.10 1.55
CA GLY A 141 -1.62 10.07 2.96
C GLY A 141 -2.65 9.45 3.92
N GLY A 142 -3.44 8.48 3.46
CA GLY A 142 -4.45 7.79 4.28
C GLY A 142 -5.58 8.66 4.83
N ARG A 143 -5.70 9.88 4.33
CA ARG A 143 -6.64 10.89 4.86
C ARG A 143 -7.44 11.56 3.77
N TRP A 144 -6.80 11.92 2.67
CA TRP A 144 -7.39 12.81 1.68
C TRP A 144 -7.86 12.01 0.48
N LEU A 145 -9.18 11.90 0.32
CA LEU A 145 -9.77 11.30 -0.87
C LEU A 145 -9.80 12.34 -1.96
N ILE A 146 -9.08 12.09 -3.04
CA ILE A 146 -9.13 12.90 -4.25
C ILE A 146 -10.06 12.18 -5.21
N ALA A 147 -11.24 12.74 -5.47
CA ALA A 147 -12.24 12.10 -6.32
C ALA A 147 -13.03 13.12 -7.15
N GLY A 148 -13.39 12.75 -8.38
CA GLY A 148 -14.10 13.65 -9.26
C GLY A 148 -14.53 13.08 -10.60
N SER A 149 -15.08 13.97 -11.42
CA SER A 149 -15.54 13.70 -12.78
C SER A 149 -14.52 14.20 -13.80
N ASN A 150 -14.90 14.20 -15.08
CA ASN A 150 -14.10 14.81 -16.15
C ASN A 150 -14.00 16.34 -16.03
N GLU A 151 -14.88 16.99 -15.27
CA GLU A 151 -14.99 18.46 -15.25
C GLU A 151 -14.37 19.07 -14.00
N VAL A 152 -14.36 18.32 -12.89
CA VAL A 152 -13.89 18.82 -11.61
C VAL A 152 -13.44 17.66 -10.73
N ILE A 153 -12.34 17.89 -10.02
CA ILE A 153 -11.77 17.00 -9.02
C ILE A 153 -11.85 17.68 -7.66
N TRP A 154 -12.41 16.97 -6.69
CA TRP A 154 -12.57 17.41 -5.32
C TRP A 154 -11.60 16.69 -4.39
N CYS A 155 -11.29 17.32 -3.27
CA CYS A 155 -10.63 16.74 -2.12
C CYS A 155 -11.62 16.61 -0.96
N TYR A 156 -11.59 15.48 -0.26
CA TYR A 156 -12.39 15.22 0.93
C TYR A 156 -11.46 14.83 2.09
N ASP A 157 -11.64 15.47 3.25
CA ASP A 157 -10.94 15.07 4.47
C ASP A 157 -11.68 13.91 5.16
N LEU A 158 -11.14 12.69 5.08
CA LEU A 158 -11.77 11.51 5.69
C LEU A 158 -11.66 11.46 7.23
N ARG A 159 -11.10 12.50 7.87
CA ARG A 159 -11.21 12.71 9.32
C ARG A 159 -12.45 13.49 9.72
N GLU A 160 -13.06 14.24 8.81
CA GLU A 160 -14.31 14.95 9.06
C GLU A 160 -15.46 13.93 9.15
N LEU A 161 -16.36 14.10 10.12
CA LEU A 161 -17.58 13.28 10.22
C LEU A 161 -18.55 13.52 9.06
N ASN A 162 -18.45 14.69 8.40
CA ASN A 162 -19.22 15.13 7.25
C ASN A 162 -18.26 15.77 6.24
N PRO A 163 -17.40 15.00 5.53
CA PRO A 163 -16.42 15.54 4.61
C PRO A 163 -17.07 16.45 3.59
N THR A 164 -16.66 17.72 3.63
CA THR A 164 -17.10 18.72 2.67
C THR A 164 -16.23 18.63 1.41
N PRO A 165 -16.80 18.59 0.19
CA PRO A 165 -16.01 18.62 -1.03
C PRO A 165 -15.30 19.95 -1.17
N ARG A 166 -13.99 19.93 -1.41
CA ARG A 166 -13.17 21.12 -1.64
C ARG A 166 -12.48 21.04 -2.99
N LEU A 167 -12.45 22.15 -3.74
CA LEU A 167 -11.96 22.14 -5.12
C LEU A 167 -10.46 21.83 -5.14
N PHE A 168 -10.09 20.68 -5.69
CA PHE A 168 -8.69 20.27 -5.79
C PHE A 168 -8.09 20.60 -7.15
N TYR A 169 -8.82 20.30 -8.22
CA TYR A 169 -8.37 20.52 -9.59
C TYR A 169 -9.54 20.72 -10.54
N GLN A 170 -9.44 21.73 -11.41
CA GLN A 170 -10.38 21.96 -12.49
C GLN A 170 -9.62 21.98 -13.83
N PRO A 171 -9.83 20.99 -14.73
CA PRO A 171 -9.29 21.04 -16.07
C PRO A 171 -9.89 22.22 -16.86
N HIS A 172 -9.17 22.71 -17.86
CA HIS A 172 -9.64 23.84 -18.69
C HIS A 172 -10.89 23.49 -19.51
N LEU A 173 -11.03 22.23 -19.94
CA LEU A 173 -12.22 21.73 -20.64
C LEU A 173 -12.70 20.42 -20.02
N ARG A 174 -11.90 19.36 -20.17
CA ARG A 174 -12.17 18.06 -19.53
C ARG A 174 -10.88 17.31 -19.25
N ALA A 175 -10.85 16.58 -18.15
CA ALA A 175 -9.85 15.56 -17.86
C ALA A 175 -10.30 14.25 -18.49
N ASN A 176 -9.42 13.63 -19.27
CA ASN A 176 -9.60 12.25 -19.74
C ASN A 176 -8.94 11.26 -18.77
N TYR A 177 -7.98 11.73 -17.98
CA TYR A 177 -7.29 10.97 -16.95
C TYR A 177 -6.94 11.88 -15.78
N PHE A 178 -7.06 11.37 -14.56
CA PHE A 178 -6.54 12.02 -13.37
C PHE A 178 -6.17 10.95 -12.33
N ARG A 179 -4.96 11.04 -11.76
CA ARG A 179 -4.53 10.19 -10.66
C ARG A 179 -3.54 10.93 -9.77
N CYS A 180 -3.71 10.78 -8.46
CA CYS A 180 -2.70 11.19 -7.50
C CYS A 180 -1.91 9.97 -7.02
N VAL A 181 -0.63 10.17 -6.79
CA VAL A 181 0.28 9.17 -6.23
C VAL A 181 1.15 9.83 -5.17
N SER A 182 1.47 9.11 -4.11
CA SER A 182 2.33 9.61 -3.03
C SER A 182 3.32 8.56 -2.57
N THR A 183 4.47 9.04 -2.09
CA THR A 183 5.53 8.22 -1.50
C THR A 183 6.26 9.04 -0.43
N THR A 184 7.27 8.45 0.19
CA THR A 184 8.19 9.16 1.10
C THR A 184 9.59 9.07 0.54
N ASN A 185 10.29 10.21 0.43
CA ASN A 185 11.66 10.22 -0.07
C ASN A 185 12.66 9.64 0.95
N GLU A 186 13.92 9.45 0.57
CA GLU A 186 14.98 8.92 1.44
C GLU A 186 15.25 9.77 2.69
N LYS A 187 14.83 11.05 2.68
CA LYS A 187 14.95 11.93 3.83
C LYS A 187 13.79 11.75 4.81
N GLY A 188 12.69 11.11 4.42
CA GLY A 188 11.50 10.97 5.26
C GLY A 188 10.40 12.00 4.98
N GLU A 189 10.53 12.77 3.89
CA GLU A 189 9.56 13.80 3.53
C GLU A 189 8.46 13.19 2.64
N PRO A 190 7.18 13.52 2.90
CA PRO A 190 6.09 13.10 2.04
C PRO A 190 6.20 13.80 0.69
N LEU A 191 6.18 13.02 -0.40
CA LEU A 191 6.10 13.50 -1.76
C LEU A 191 4.78 13.07 -2.36
N ALA A 192 4.07 13.98 -3.01
CA ALA A 192 2.85 13.68 -3.73
C ALA A 192 2.85 14.35 -5.11
N PHE A 193 2.27 13.66 -6.07
CA PHE A 193 2.16 14.12 -7.44
C PHE A 193 0.75 13.89 -7.96
N ALA A 194 0.27 14.80 -8.81
CA ALA A 194 -0.95 14.63 -9.58
C ALA A 194 -0.59 14.52 -11.06
N VAL A 195 -1.15 13.53 -11.73
CA VAL A 195 -1.00 13.31 -13.17
C VAL A 195 -2.36 13.48 -13.80
N SER A 196 -2.46 14.37 -14.77
CA SER A 196 -3.71 14.62 -15.49
C SER A 196 -3.48 14.58 -16.99
N GLU A 197 -4.38 13.96 -17.75
CA GLU A 197 -4.48 14.19 -19.18
C GLU A 197 -5.71 15.07 -19.43
N THR A 198 -5.50 16.28 -19.95
CA THR A 198 -6.57 17.24 -20.20
C THR A 198 -6.73 17.56 -21.67
N GLN A 199 -7.97 17.71 -22.10
CA GLN A 199 -8.27 18.28 -23.40
C GLN A 199 -8.04 19.80 -23.39
N VAL A 200 -7.33 20.31 -24.40
CA VAL A 200 -7.11 21.73 -24.64
C VAL A 200 -7.64 22.07 -26.05
N GLY A 201 -8.72 22.84 -26.11
CA GLY A 201 -9.49 23.05 -27.33
C GLY A 201 -10.12 21.76 -27.88
N GLY A 202 -10.50 21.77 -29.17
CA GLY A 202 -11.13 20.61 -29.81
C GLY A 202 -10.17 19.53 -30.36
N ARG A 203 -8.86 19.79 -30.36
CA ARG A 203 -7.89 18.99 -31.14
C ARG A 203 -6.67 18.51 -30.37
N MET A 204 -6.34 19.09 -29.22
CA MET A 204 -5.10 18.80 -28.50
C MET A 204 -5.40 18.18 -27.13
N ARG A 205 -4.58 17.21 -26.73
CA ARG A 205 -4.58 16.66 -25.37
C ARG A 205 -3.22 16.93 -24.76
N LYS A 206 -3.19 17.23 -23.46
CA LYS A 206 -1.97 17.52 -22.73
C LYS A 206 -1.85 16.62 -21.51
N LEU A 207 -0.74 15.91 -21.39
CA LEU A 207 -0.34 15.24 -20.17
C LEU A 207 0.37 16.25 -19.29
N ASN A 208 -0.13 16.45 -18.08
CA ASN A 208 0.44 17.36 -17.08
C ASN A 208 0.84 16.54 -15.85
N ILE A 209 2.02 16.84 -15.31
CA ILE A 209 2.49 16.31 -14.03
C ILE A 209 2.66 17.49 -13.09
N TYR A 210 2.02 17.42 -11.93
CA TYR A 210 2.06 18.45 -10.90
C TYR A 210 2.67 17.89 -9.62
N GLN A 211 3.37 18.77 -8.90
CA GLN A 211 3.72 18.53 -7.51
C GLN A 211 2.54 18.94 -6.63
N VAL A 212 2.17 18.06 -5.69
CA VAL A 212 1.12 18.28 -4.71
C VAL A 212 1.77 18.44 -3.35
N HIS A 213 1.43 19.50 -2.63
CA HIS A 213 1.81 19.64 -1.23
C HIS A 213 0.79 18.94 -0.35
N VAL A 214 1.28 18.13 0.59
CA VAL A 214 0.48 17.46 1.60
C VAL A 214 1.12 17.77 2.95
N SER A 215 0.49 18.63 3.74
CA SER A 215 0.99 18.95 5.07
C SER A 215 0.54 17.90 6.09
N PRO A 216 1.44 17.48 7.02
CA PRO A 216 1.02 16.71 8.18
C PRO A 216 0.16 17.54 9.15
N GLU A 217 0.25 18.87 9.12
CA GLU A 217 -0.36 19.82 10.08
C GLU A 217 -1.83 20.16 9.78
N ASN A 218 -2.56 19.24 9.14
CA ASN A 218 -3.98 19.40 8.81
C ASN A 218 -4.33 20.44 7.74
N THR A 219 -3.36 20.92 6.95
CA THR A 219 -3.74 21.70 5.76
C THR A 219 -4.22 20.78 4.65
N GLU A 220 -5.19 21.26 3.89
CA GLU A 220 -5.70 20.59 2.69
C GLU A 220 -4.58 20.42 1.65
N PRO A 221 -4.56 19.30 0.90
CA PRO A 221 -3.61 19.13 -0.18
C PRO A 221 -3.97 20.07 -1.33
N PHE A 222 -2.95 20.64 -1.96
CA PHE A 222 -3.14 21.50 -3.13
C PHE A 222 -2.03 21.29 -4.15
N ILE A 223 -2.34 21.59 -5.41
CA ILE A 223 -1.36 21.58 -6.50
C ILE A 223 -0.47 22.82 -6.38
N CYS A 224 0.81 22.64 -6.11
CA CYS A 224 1.75 23.75 -5.94
C CYS A 224 2.30 24.25 -7.26
N LYS A 225 2.73 23.32 -8.11
CA LYS A 225 3.50 23.64 -9.31
C LYS A 225 3.29 22.57 -10.37
N ARG A 226 3.15 22.99 -11.63
CA ARG A 226 3.25 22.10 -12.78
C ARG A 226 4.73 21.84 -13.09
N LEU A 227 5.13 20.58 -13.02
CA LEU A 227 6.51 20.15 -13.26
C LEU A 227 6.76 19.93 -14.75
N LEU A 228 5.85 19.21 -15.42
CA LEU A 228 5.97 18.82 -16.82
C LEU A 228 4.65 18.96 -17.55
N GLN A 229 4.74 19.23 -18.85
CA GLN A 229 3.60 19.24 -19.76
C GLN A 229 4.05 18.71 -21.11
N PHE A 230 3.31 17.75 -21.64
CA PHE A 230 3.55 17.15 -22.95
C PHE A 230 2.27 17.18 -23.77
N ASP A 231 2.40 17.45 -25.07
CA ASP A 231 1.30 17.26 -26.00
C ASP A 231 1.17 15.77 -26.31
N VAL A 232 -0.06 15.28 -26.29
CA VAL A 232 -0.39 13.87 -26.53
C VAL A 232 -1.21 13.81 -27.81
N SER A 233 -0.87 12.87 -28.70
CA SER A 233 -1.64 12.61 -29.93
C SER A 233 -3.13 12.45 -29.62
N ARG A 234 -4.01 12.94 -30.48
CA ARG A 234 -5.46 12.87 -30.28
C ARG A 234 -6.00 11.44 -30.37
N ASP A 235 -5.39 10.61 -31.20
CA ASP A 235 -6.02 9.38 -31.71
C ASP A 235 -5.82 8.15 -30.79
N GLY A 236 -5.09 8.31 -29.68
CA GLY A 236 -4.88 7.22 -28.72
C GLY A 236 -5.93 7.17 -27.58
N PRO A 237 -6.12 6.03 -26.90
CA PRO A 237 -6.90 5.98 -25.68
C PRO A 237 -6.27 6.84 -24.58
N PRO A 238 -7.06 7.45 -23.68
CA PRO A 238 -6.56 8.27 -22.57
C PRO A 238 -6.04 7.47 -21.36
N ALA A 239 -5.88 6.16 -21.52
CA ALA A 239 -5.51 5.28 -20.43
C ALA A 239 -4.04 5.48 -20.10
N TYR A 240 -3.74 6.36 -19.15
CA TYR A 240 -2.45 6.42 -18.49
C TYR A 240 -2.53 5.65 -17.16
N ILE A 241 -1.41 5.08 -16.75
CA ILE A 241 -1.21 4.56 -15.41
C ILE A 241 -0.05 5.37 -14.82
N ALA A 242 -0.36 6.15 -13.79
CA ALA A 242 0.64 6.74 -12.91
C ALA A 242 0.92 5.77 -11.76
N THR A 243 2.18 5.36 -11.62
CA THR A 243 2.70 4.64 -10.46
C THR A 243 3.87 5.42 -9.87
N ILE A 244 4.08 5.28 -8.57
CA ILE A 244 5.22 5.84 -7.88
C ILE A 244 5.90 4.73 -7.08
N GLY A 245 7.22 4.64 -7.18
CA GLY A 245 8.02 3.75 -6.34
C GLY A 245 8.87 4.54 -5.35
N PRO A 246 9.91 3.91 -4.79
CA PRO A 246 10.85 4.55 -3.88
C PRO A 246 11.64 5.69 -4.54
N ARG A 247 11.82 5.67 -5.87
CA ARG A 247 12.71 6.61 -6.57
C ARG A 247 12.12 7.25 -7.82
N LEU A 248 11.23 6.57 -8.54
CA LEU A 248 10.69 7.07 -9.80
C LEU A 248 9.18 7.27 -9.73
N LEU A 249 8.72 8.36 -10.33
CA LEU A 249 7.37 8.55 -10.82
C LEU A 249 7.32 8.05 -12.27
N ILE A 250 6.39 7.15 -12.56
CA ILE A 250 6.24 6.54 -13.88
C ILE A 250 4.82 6.81 -14.37
N VAL A 251 4.71 7.38 -15.57
CA VAL A 251 3.45 7.55 -16.28
C VAL A 251 3.56 6.80 -17.60
N SER A 252 2.76 5.74 -17.75
CA SER A 252 2.79 4.86 -18.92
C SER A 252 1.39 4.63 -19.48
N LYS A 253 1.27 4.16 -20.72
CA LYS A 253 0.01 3.67 -21.28
C LYS A 253 -0.02 2.13 -21.24
N PRO A 254 -1.11 1.50 -20.78
CA PRO A 254 -1.16 0.05 -20.56
C PRO A 254 -1.27 -0.79 -21.85
N HIS A 255 -1.52 -0.18 -23.01
CA HIS A 255 -1.89 -0.89 -24.25
C HIS A 255 -1.18 -0.35 -25.50
N GLU A 256 0.10 -0.02 -25.42
CA GLU A 256 0.84 0.36 -26.63
C GLU A 256 1.96 -0.66 -26.89
N ALA A 257 1.85 -1.32 -28.06
CA ALA A 257 2.76 -2.35 -28.52
C ALA A 257 4.18 -1.86 -28.74
N ILE A 258 4.35 -0.54 -28.87
CA ILE A 258 5.61 0.07 -29.25
C ILE A 258 6.24 0.71 -28.00
N PRO A 259 7.47 0.30 -27.61
CA PRO A 259 8.19 0.85 -26.47
C PRO A 259 8.42 2.38 -26.49
N GLN A 260 8.23 3.01 -27.65
CA GLN A 260 8.64 4.39 -27.94
C GLN A 260 7.59 5.45 -27.60
N ASN A 261 6.35 5.06 -27.31
CA ASN A 261 5.31 6.06 -27.05
C ASN A 261 5.22 6.44 -25.57
N LEU A 262 5.43 7.74 -25.31
CA LEU A 262 5.09 8.51 -24.11
C LEU A 262 5.09 7.73 -22.78
N ARG A 263 6.27 7.25 -22.39
CA ARG A 263 6.56 6.88 -20.99
C ARG A 263 7.30 8.03 -20.34
N VAL A 264 6.68 8.70 -19.39
CA VAL A 264 7.38 9.68 -18.56
C VAL A 264 7.93 8.94 -17.35
N VAL A 265 9.25 8.83 -17.27
CA VAL A 265 9.94 8.31 -16.09
C VAL A 265 10.71 9.46 -15.48
N MET A 266 10.42 9.80 -14.23
CA MET A 266 11.01 10.96 -13.55
C MET A 266 11.53 10.55 -12.18
N ASP A 267 12.80 10.86 -11.88
CA ASP A 267 13.35 10.72 -10.53
C ASP A 267 12.64 11.72 -9.60
N ILE A 268 12.05 11.23 -8.52
CA ILE A 268 11.22 12.06 -7.62
C ILE A 268 12.04 13.02 -6.77
N ASN A 269 13.33 12.73 -6.57
CA ASN A 269 14.22 13.53 -5.73
C ASN A 269 14.88 14.65 -6.52
N THR A 270 15.26 14.38 -7.77
CA THR A 270 15.98 15.31 -8.64
C THR A 270 15.09 15.95 -9.72
N LEU A 271 13.88 15.42 -9.93
CA LEU A 271 12.98 15.76 -11.03
C LEU A 271 13.56 15.49 -12.43
N GLN A 272 14.67 14.74 -12.49
CA GLN A 272 15.33 14.35 -13.72
C GLN A 272 14.45 13.38 -14.51
N CYS A 273 14.17 13.70 -15.76
CA CYS A 273 13.43 12.82 -16.66
C CYS A 273 14.37 11.82 -17.33
N TYR A 274 13.89 10.60 -17.51
CA TYR A 274 14.59 9.55 -18.22
C TYR A 274 13.87 9.14 -19.50
N HIS A 275 14.67 8.83 -20.50
CA HIS A 275 14.24 8.18 -21.74
C HIS A 275 14.65 6.71 -21.69
N ILE A 276 13.70 5.80 -21.75
CA ILE A 276 13.97 4.35 -21.75
C ILE A 276 14.52 3.96 -23.13
N THR A 277 15.75 3.46 -23.21
CA THR A 277 16.27 2.95 -24.48
C THR A 277 15.69 1.57 -24.78
N THR A 278 15.53 1.29 -26.08
CA THR A 278 15.22 -0.07 -26.52
C THR A 278 16.45 -0.94 -26.23
N PRO A 279 16.30 -2.14 -25.64
CA PRO A 279 17.40 -3.09 -25.52
C PRO A 279 18.00 -3.39 -26.90
N ASP A 280 19.33 -3.44 -27.01
CA ASP A 280 20.03 -3.71 -28.28
C ASP A 280 19.68 -5.11 -28.82
N THR A 281 19.46 -6.06 -27.91
CA THR A 281 19.01 -7.41 -28.22
C THR A 281 17.87 -7.77 -27.27
N PHE A 282 16.64 -7.79 -27.79
CA PHE A 282 15.63 -8.64 -27.15
C PHE A 282 16.02 -10.10 -27.39
N PRO A 283 15.86 -11.00 -26.40
CA PRO A 283 16.10 -12.41 -26.60
C PRO A 283 15.31 -12.88 -27.84
N PRO A 284 15.99 -13.28 -28.93
CA PRO A 284 15.32 -13.63 -30.16
C PRO A 284 14.53 -14.94 -30.01
N PRO A 285 13.42 -15.11 -30.76
CA PRO A 285 12.63 -14.10 -31.44
C PRO A 285 11.51 -13.58 -30.52
N LEU A 286 11.35 -12.25 -30.43
CA LEU A 286 10.06 -11.69 -30.03
C LEU A 286 9.04 -12.19 -31.05
N PRO A 287 7.98 -12.92 -30.64
CA PRO A 287 6.97 -13.36 -31.58
C PRO A 287 6.41 -12.16 -32.32
N THR A 288 6.19 -12.29 -33.63
CA THR A 288 5.37 -11.37 -34.43
C THR A 288 3.96 -11.39 -33.84
N ALA A 289 3.73 -10.56 -32.83
CA ALA A 289 2.52 -10.61 -32.03
C ALA A 289 1.40 -9.85 -32.73
N ASP A 290 0.33 -10.56 -33.07
CA ASP A 290 -0.98 -9.98 -33.44
C ASP A 290 -1.68 -9.30 -32.24
N PHE A 291 -1.12 -9.43 -31.04
CA PHE A 291 -1.71 -8.93 -29.79
C PHE A 291 -0.93 -7.76 -29.22
N THR A 292 -1.65 -6.78 -28.67
CA THR A 292 -1.05 -5.59 -28.03
C THR A 292 -0.45 -5.97 -26.67
N PRO A 293 0.87 -5.96 -26.48
CA PRO A 293 1.49 -6.33 -25.22
C PRO A 293 1.10 -5.35 -24.11
N PHE A 294 0.86 -5.91 -22.92
CA PHE A 294 0.70 -5.11 -21.71
C PHE A 294 2.07 -4.82 -21.11
N THR A 295 2.26 -3.59 -20.64
CA THR A 295 3.49 -3.23 -19.90
C THR A 295 3.15 -2.74 -18.50
N PHE A 296 3.70 -3.41 -17.48
CA PHE A 296 3.72 -2.92 -16.11
C PHE A 296 5.11 -2.40 -15.75
N CYS A 297 5.17 -1.41 -14.87
CA CYS A 297 6.43 -0.79 -14.44
C CYS A 297 6.51 -0.81 -12.92
N VAL A 298 7.63 -1.27 -12.37
CA VAL A 298 7.95 -1.19 -10.95
C VAL A 298 9.22 -0.38 -10.77
N SER A 299 9.18 0.64 -9.92
CA SER A 299 10.38 1.33 -9.48
C SER A 299 10.85 0.72 -8.17
N THR A 300 12.15 0.42 -8.11
CA THR A 300 12.89 0.12 -6.89
C THR A 300 13.85 1.28 -6.60
N LYS A 301 14.69 1.18 -5.58
CA LYS A 301 15.75 2.16 -5.30
C LYS A 301 16.85 2.12 -6.35
N ALA A 302 17.21 0.92 -6.83
CA ALA A 302 18.31 0.71 -7.77
C ALA A 302 17.87 0.48 -9.22
N TYR A 303 16.62 0.08 -9.49
CA TYR A 303 16.17 -0.33 -10.81
C TYR A 303 14.78 0.21 -11.17
N LEU A 304 14.57 0.43 -12.46
CA LEU A 304 13.26 0.41 -13.10
C LEU A 304 13.08 -0.98 -13.73
N LEU A 305 12.02 -1.68 -13.34
CA LEU A 305 11.66 -2.97 -13.93
C LEU A 305 10.46 -2.80 -14.86
N LEU A 306 10.59 -3.26 -16.09
CA LEU A 306 9.50 -3.32 -17.07
C LEU A 306 9.06 -4.76 -17.27
N PHE A 307 7.76 -5.01 -17.17
CA PHE A 307 7.12 -6.31 -17.37
C PHE A 307 6.35 -6.26 -18.67
N HIS A 308 6.91 -6.85 -19.72
CA HIS A 308 6.27 -6.98 -21.03
C HIS A 308 5.58 -8.33 -21.14
N ILE A 309 4.26 -8.29 -21.31
CA ILE A 309 3.44 -9.48 -21.48
C ILE A 309 3.07 -9.60 -22.94
N PHE A 310 3.37 -10.73 -23.57
CA PHE A 310 3.00 -10.99 -24.96
C PHE A 310 2.50 -12.42 -25.15
N GLN A 311 1.69 -12.59 -26.17
CA GLN A 311 1.24 -13.90 -26.62
C GLN A 311 2.24 -14.46 -27.63
N THR A 312 2.64 -15.72 -27.45
CA THR A 312 3.52 -16.46 -28.36
C THR A 312 2.72 -17.01 -29.55
N ILE A 313 3.43 -17.49 -30.56
CA ILE A 313 2.84 -18.17 -31.73
C ILE A 313 2.08 -19.45 -31.30
N THR A 314 2.47 -20.08 -30.20
CA THR A 314 1.78 -21.25 -29.61
C THR A 314 0.55 -20.88 -28.79
N ALA A 315 0.12 -19.61 -28.83
CA ALA A 315 -0.93 -19.03 -28.00
C ALA A 315 -0.65 -19.05 -26.48
N ASP A 316 0.59 -19.38 -26.07
CA ASP A 316 1.02 -19.21 -24.67
C ASP A 316 1.22 -17.71 -24.37
N VAL A 317 1.14 -17.33 -23.10
CA VAL A 317 1.45 -15.96 -22.65
C VAL A 317 2.71 -15.97 -21.83
N ASP A 318 3.67 -15.14 -22.21
CA ASP A 318 4.96 -15.01 -21.52
C ASP A 318 5.11 -13.62 -20.92
N THR A 319 5.89 -13.55 -19.83
CA THR A 319 6.32 -12.28 -19.24
C THR A 319 7.82 -12.11 -19.44
N VAL A 320 8.24 -11.10 -20.19
CA VAL A 320 9.64 -10.67 -20.26
C VAL A 320 9.85 -9.51 -19.31
N ILE A 321 10.90 -9.61 -18.50
CA ILE A 321 11.27 -8.59 -17.53
C ILE A 321 12.57 -7.96 -17.98
N VAL A 322 12.58 -6.64 -18.04
CA VAL A 322 13.77 -5.85 -18.39
C VAL A 322 14.09 -4.91 -17.23
N ALA A 323 15.33 -4.98 -16.74
CA ALA A 323 15.80 -4.12 -15.67
C ALA A 323 16.70 -3.00 -16.21
N TYR A 324 16.42 -1.78 -15.73
CA TYR A 324 17.13 -0.56 -16.09
C TYR A 324 17.74 0.04 -14.81
N PRO A 325 19.07 0.06 -14.64
CA PRO A 325 19.71 0.61 -13.45
C PRO A 325 19.46 2.11 -13.35
N ILE A 326 19.18 2.59 -12.14
CA ILE A 326 19.00 4.00 -11.84
C ILE A 326 20.31 4.53 -11.23
N SER A 327 21.09 5.27 -12.03
CA SER A 327 22.37 5.83 -11.59
C SER A 327 22.22 6.65 -10.31
N THR A 328 22.94 6.29 -9.24
CA THR A 328 22.96 7.03 -7.97
C THR A 328 23.88 8.25 -8.01
N SER A 329 24.83 8.30 -8.95
CA SER A 329 25.80 9.39 -9.07
C SER A 329 25.20 10.58 -9.83
N SER A 330 24.79 11.61 -9.08
CA SER A 330 24.40 12.93 -9.60
C SER A 330 25.58 13.77 -10.15
N THR A 331 26.76 13.18 -10.29
CA THR A 331 27.99 13.89 -10.67
C THR A 331 28.10 14.21 -12.16
N GLY A 332 27.14 13.77 -12.98
CA GLY A 332 27.05 14.21 -14.37
C GLY A 332 26.61 15.68 -14.47
N PRO A 333 27.06 16.43 -15.50
CA PRO A 333 26.58 17.78 -15.75
C PRO A 333 25.06 17.73 -15.93
N THR A 334 24.33 18.32 -14.99
CA THR A 334 22.89 18.49 -15.05
C THR A 334 22.60 19.51 -16.14
N HIS A 335 22.29 19.04 -17.35
CA HIS A 335 21.68 19.91 -18.35
C HIS A 335 20.24 20.18 -17.90
N PRO A 336 19.89 21.42 -17.50
CA PRO A 336 18.53 21.73 -17.11
C PRO A 336 17.60 21.48 -18.31
N GLY A 337 16.76 20.45 -18.19
CA GLY A 337 15.80 20.05 -19.23
C GLY A 337 16.23 18.90 -20.14
N GLY A 338 17.44 18.35 -19.98
CA GLY A 338 17.85 17.15 -20.73
C GLY A 338 17.16 15.89 -20.22
N THR A 339 16.80 14.95 -21.09
CA THR A 339 16.38 13.59 -20.71
C THR A 339 17.58 12.65 -20.70
N LEU A 340 17.80 11.91 -19.61
CA LEU A 340 18.90 10.94 -19.52
C LEU A 340 18.46 9.56 -20.05
N PRO A 341 19.29 8.85 -20.82
CA PRO A 341 18.95 7.51 -21.28
C PRO A 341 19.03 6.51 -20.10
N LEU A 342 17.98 5.74 -19.88
CA LEU A 342 18.03 4.51 -19.09
C LEU A 342 18.28 3.35 -20.04
N ARG A 343 19.42 2.68 -19.86
CA ARG A 343 19.80 1.51 -20.66
C ARG A 343 19.44 0.22 -19.94
N ALA A 344 18.92 -0.74 -20.69
CA ALA A 344 18.65 -2.07 -20.16
C ALA A 344 19.98 -2.72 -19.77
N SER A 345 20.04 -3.34 -18.60
CA SER A 345 21.22 -4.10 -18.15
C SER A 345 20.93 -5.57 -17.91
N HIS A 346 19.68 -5.92 -17.61
CA HIS A 346 19.28 -7.31 -17.40
C HIS A 346 17.98 -7.61 -18.13
N ILE A 347 17.85 -8.85 -18.57
CA ILE A 347 16.64 -9.36 -19.19
C ILE A 347 16.41 -10.81 -18.78
N THR A 348 15.17 -11.17 -18.49
CA THR A 348 14.77 -12.55 -18.21
C THR A 348 13.37 -12.79 -18.77
N ARG A 349 13.04 -14.06 -19.02
CA ARG A 349 11.73 -14.48 -19.58
C ARG A 349 11.13 -15.53 -18.66
N ILE A 350 9.88 -15.29 -18.24
CA ILE A 350 9.06 -16.25 -17.51
C ILE A 350 8.09 -16.88 -18.52
N PRO A 351 8.34 -18.12 -18.97
CA PRO A 351 7.49 -18.77 -19.95
C PRO A 351 6.13 -19.14 -19.34
N LYS A 352 5.08 -19.15 -20.17
CA LYS A 352 3.72 -19.60 -19.86
C LYS A 352 3.12 -18.97 -18.61
N THR A 353 3.54 -17.75 -18.33
CA THR A 353 3.14 -16.99 -17.14
C THR A 353 2.86 -15.56 -17.53
N GLN A 354 1.65 -15.10 -17.22
CA GLN A 354 1.29 -13.69 -17.28
C GLN A 354 1.40 -13.09 -15.86
N PHE A 355 2.45 -12.31 -15.57
CA PHE A 355 2.61 -11.65 -14.27
C PHE A 355 2.12 -10.20 -14.35
N VAL A 356 0.97 -9.91 -13.74
CA VAL A 356 0.33 -8.57 -13.79
C VAL A 356 0.29 -7.90 -12.42
N TRP A 357 0.12 -6.58 -12.44
CA TRP A 357 0.07 -5.73 -11.25
C TRP A 357 1.22 -6.01 -10.27
N PRO A 358 2.47 -6.02 -10.76
CA PRO A 358 3.63 -6.24 -9.91
C PRO A 358 3.75 -5.10 -8.89
N ALA A 359 4.01 -5.46 -7.63
CA ALA A 359 4.31 -4.55 -6.54
C ALA A 359 5.59 -5.00 -5.84
N LEU A 360 6.41 -4.02 -5.42
CA LEU A 360 7.67 -4.28 -4.73
C LEU A 360 7.41 -4.68 -3.27
N LEU A 361 7.77 -5.90 -2.89
CA LEU A 361 7.77 -6.33 -1.49
C LEU A 361 9.10 -6.01 -0.81
N LEU A 362 10.20 -6.41 -1.45
CA LEU A 362 11.53 -6.30 -0.87
C LEU A 362 12.57 -6.00 -1.94
N GLU A 363 13.52 -5.14 -1.60
CA GLU A 363 14.76 -4.95 -2.33
C GLU A 363 15.90 -5.04 -1.32
N ALA A 364 16.74 -6.05 -1.46
CA ALA A 364 17.88 -6.29 -0.60
C ALA A 364 19.17 -6.33 -1.43
N PRO A 365 20.10 -5.37 -1.24
CA PRO A 365 21.44 -5.51 -1.79
C PRO A 365 22.16 -6.66 -1.08
N SER A 366 22.81 -7.52 -1.84
CA SER A 366 23.67 -8.59 -1.34
C SER A 366 25.10 -8.09 -1.17
N SER A 367 25.82 -8.66 -0.20
CA SER A 367 27.25 -8.39 0.01
C SER A 367 28.13 -8.77 -1.19
N CYS A 368 27.65 -9.68 -2.06
CA CYS A 368 28.35 -10.09 -3.28
C CYS A 368 28.08 -9.18 -4.50
N GLY A 369 27.45 -8.02 -4.31
CA GLY A 369 27.09 -7.12 -5.40
C GLY A 369 25.85 -7.55 -6.20
N MET A 370 25.19 -8.64 -5.81
CA MET A 370 23.89 -9.02 -6.36
C MET A 370 22.79 -8.16 -5.73
N THR A 371 21.70 -7.92 -6.46
CA THR A 371 20.48 -7.31 -5.91
C THR A 371 19.36 -8.34 -5.94
N ARG A 372 18.80 -8.66 -4.77
CA ARG A 372 17.61 -9.49 -4.66
C ARG A 372 16.37 -8.60 -4.62
N ILE A 373 15.42 -8.85 -5.50
CA ILE A 373 14.16 -8.11 -5.59
C ILE A 373 13.02 -9.13 -5.48
N VAL A 374 12.19 -8.99 -4.45
CA VAL A 374 10.97 -9.80 -4.29
C VAL A 374 9.77 -8.94 -4.65
N LEU A 375 8.98 -9.45 -5.58
CA LEU A 375 7.76 -8.82 -6.05
C LEU A 375 6.58 -9.72 -5.72
N THR A 376 5.42 -9.10 -5.55
CA THR A 376 4.14 -9.81 -5.56
C THR A 376 3.25 -9.28 -6.66
N GLY A 377 2.35 -10.11 -7.15
CA GLY A 377 1.45 -9.78 -8.25
C GLY A 377 0.48 -10.92 -8.51
N LYS A 378 -0.31 -10.79 -9.56
CA LYS A 378 -1.16 -11.89 -10.02
C LYS A 378 -0.50 -12.64 -11.14
N ILE A 379 -0.55 -13.97 -11.08
CA ILE A 379 -0.21 -14.83 -12.21
C ILE A 379 -1.45 -15.41 -12.85
N TYR A 380 -1.35 -15.61 -14.17
CA TYR A 380 -2.32 -16.30 -14.99
C TYR A 380 -1.55 -17.41 -15.71
N SER A 381 -1.98 -18.66 -15.49
CA SER A 381 -1.36 -19.83 -16.11
C SER A 381 -2.24 -20.30 -17.27
N PHE A 382 -1.78 -20.07 -18.50
CA PHE A 382 -2.42 -20.64 -19.69
C PHE A 382 -1.98 -22.10 -19.90
N PRO A 383 -2.84 -22.99 -20.46
CA PRO A 383 -4.25 -22.81 -20.86
C PRO A 383 -5.25 -23.14 -19.74
N CYS A 384 -4.79 -23.42 -18.51
CA CYS A 384 -5.55 -24.02 -17.43
C CYS A 384 -6.52 -23.05 -16.70
N GLY A 385 -7.47 -22.47 -17.44
CA GLY A 385 -8.69 -21.86 -16.89
C GLY A 385 -8.51 -20.59 -16.06
N GLU A 386 -9.64 -20.12 -15.52
CA GLU A 386 -9.79 -18.92 -14.66
C GLU A 386 -9.12 -19.06 -13.29
N ARG A 387 -7.99 -19.77 -13.17
CA ARG A 387 -7.25 -19.86 -11.92
C ARG A 387 -6.19 -18.79 -11.91
N HIS A 388 -6.46 -17.76 -11.12
CA HIS A 388 -5.50 -16.71 -10.86
C HIS A 388 -4.92 -17.01 -9.50
N SER A 389 -3.65 -16.66 -9.34
CA SER A 389 -3.01 -16.80 -8.03
C SER A 389 -2.28 -15.53 -7.70
N LEU A 390 -2.31 -15.15 -6.43
CA LEU A 390 -1.28 -14.30 -5.88
C LEU A 390 0.02 -15.10 -5.99
N ALA A 391 1.08 -14.47 -6.46
CA ALA A 391 2.37 -15.11 -6.61
C ALA A 391 3.49 -14.19 -6.17
N PHE A 392 4.60 -14.82 -5.80
CA PHE A 392 5.85 -14.15 -5.51
C PHE A 392 6.84 -14.41 -6.61
N LEU A 393 7.47 -13.34 -7.05
CA LEU A 393 8.54 -13.37 -8.04
C LEU A 393 9.82 -12.87 -7.37
N ASP A 394 10.73 -13.79 -7.13
CA ASP A 394 12.06 -13.50 -6.60
C ASP A 394 13.02 -13.35 -7.78
N LEU A 395 13.62 -12.17 -7.93
CA LEU A 395 14.60 -11.83 -8.95
C LEU A 395 15.96 -11.63 -8.30
N THR A 396 17.00 -12.25 -8.86
CA THR A 396 18.38 -11.97 -8.49
C THR A 396 19.12 -11.40 -9.68
N LEU A 397 19.57 -10.15 -9.56
CA LEU A 397 20.31 -9.40 -10.58
C LEU A 397 21.78 -9.37 -10.16
N ASP A 398 22.69 -9.88 -11.00
CA ASP A 398 24.12 -9.88 -10.69
C ASP A 398 24.91 -8.77 -11.41
N GLY A 399 26.16 -8.58 -11.01
CA GLY A 399 27.02 -7.55 -11.62
C GLY A 399 27.39 -7.83 -13.08
N THR A 400 27.07 -9.01 -13.62
CA THR A 400 27.40 -9.41 -15.01
C THR A 400 26.27 -9.10 -15.99
N GLY A 401 25.12 -8.62 -15.50
CA GLY A 401 23.94 -8.39 -16.32
C GLY A 401 23.00 -9.60 -16.42
N SER A 402 23.27 -10.68 -15.67
CA SER A 402 22.39 -11.85 -15.62
C SER A 402 21.29 -11.67 -14.58
N MET A 403 20.06 -12.03 -14.96
CA MET A 403 18.90 -12.01 -14.07
C MET A 403 18.27 -13.39 -14.00
N THR A 404 18.40 -14.02 -12.84
CA THR A 404 17.71 -15.26 -12.50
C THR A 404 16.39 -14.94 -11.81
N HIS A 405 15.43 -15.84 -11.93
CA HIS A 405 14.12 -15.65 -11.34
C HIS A 405 13.54 -16.97 -10.79
N THR A 406 12.73 -16.86 -9.74
CA THR A 406 11.83 -17.92 -9.31
C THR A 406 10.44 -17.34 -9.11
N CYS A 407 9.43 -17.96 -9.72
CA CYS A 407 8.03 -17.54 -9.60
C CYS A 407 7.27 -18.63 -8.84
N LYS A 408 6.73 -18.29 -7.67
CA LYS A 408 6.02 -19.21 -6.80
C LYS A 408 4.56 -18.78 -6.66
N PRO A 409 3.57 -19.58 -7.09
CA PRO A 409 2.18 -19.34 -6.73
C PRO A 409 2.05 -19.45 -5.21
N ALA A 410 1.42 -18.46 -4.60
CA ALA A 410 1.23 -18.40 -3.16
C ALA A 410 -0.16 -18.88 -2.77
N SER A 411 -1.19 -18.33 -3.42
CA SER A 411 -2.57 -18.66 -3.10
C SER A 411 -3.51 -18.33 -4.25
N SER A 412 -4.56 -19.14 -4.43
CA SER A 412 -5.58 -18.93 -5.44
C SER A 412 -6.40 -17.66 -5.15
N VAL A 413 -6.60 -16.84 -6.17
CA VAL A 413 -7.38 -15.60 -6.13
C VAL A 413 -8.50 -15.70 -7.17
N LEU A 414 -9.66 -15.14 -6.85
CA LEU A 414 -10.76 -15.04 -7.81
C LEU A 414 -10.34 -14.21 -9.03
N ALA A 415 -10.54 -14.81 -10.19
CA ALA A 415 -9.91 -14.45 -11.45
C ALA A 415 -9.97 -12.99 -11.87
N ARG A 416 -11.18 -12.44 -11.86
CA ARG A 416 -11.47 -11.21 -12.59
C ARG A 416 -11.44 -9.98 -11.70
N ASN A 417 -11.11 -10.16 -10.44
CA ASN A 417 -11.31 -9.13 -9.45
C ASN A 417 -10.15 -8.14 -9.43
N PRO A 418 -10.41 -6.82 -9.37
CA PRO A 418 -9.37 -5.86 -9.07
C PRO A 418 -8.71 -6.22 -7.73
N MET A 419 -7.40 -6.01 -7.65
CA MET A 419 -6.63 -6.18 -6.43
C MET A 419 -5.96 -4.86 -6.09
N TRP A 420 -6.12 -4.45 -4.85
CA TRP A 420 -5.41 -3.33 -4.27
C TRP A 420 -4.46 -3.87 -3.21
N LEU A 421 -3.26 -3.32 -3.17
CA LEU A 421 -2.17 -3.86 -2.39
C LEU A 421 -1.29 -2.70 -1.96
N GLU A 422 -0.96 -2.67 -0.67
CA GLU A 422 0.08 -1.83 -0.10
C GLU A 422 1.19 -2.71 0.45
N THR A 423 2.43 -2.33 0.18
CA THR A 423 3.62 -3.09 0.58
C THR A 423 4.41 -2.31 1.63
N GLY A 424 4.86 -3.03 2.66
CA GLY A 424 5.76 -2.53 3.68
C GLY A 424 7.23 -2.63 3.26
N PRO A 425 8.14 -1.95 3.96
CA PRO A 425 9.58 -1.99 3.68
C PRO A 425 10.26 -3.31 4.06
N ASP A 426 9.57 -4.19 4.79
CA ASP A 426 10.04 -5.43 5.40
C ASP A 426 9.63 -6.69 4.63
N GLY A 427 9.08 -6.54 3.43
CA GLY A 427 8.57 -7.67 2.65
C GLY A 427 7.13 -8.06 2.97
N CYS A 428 6.54 -7.48 4.02
CA CYS A 428 5.13 -7.67 4.32
C CYS A 428 4.23 -6.87 3.36
N ALA A 429 3.01 -7.33 3.12
CA ALA A 429 2.03 -6.56 2.36
C ALA A 429 0.61 -6.84 2.81
N ARG A 430 -0.27 -5.88 2.52
CA ARG A 430 -1.69 -5.96 2.82
C ARG A 430 -2.49 -5.62 1.61
N GLY A 431 -3.48 -6.44 1.28
CA GLY A 431 -4.30 -6.18 0.12
C GLY A 431 -5.75 -6.60 0.26
N ILE A 432 -6.53 -6.16 -0.71
CA ILE A 432 -7.95 -6.48 -0.86
C ILE A 432 -8.21 -6.91 -2.28
N VAL A 433 -9.03 -7.95 -2.42
CA VAL A 433 -9.64 -8.36 -3.68
C VAL A 433 -11.15 -8.19 -3.54
N CYS A 434 -11.78 -7.49 -4.48
CA CYS A 434 -13.23 -7.29 -4.47
C CYS A 434 -13.90 -8.10 -5.58
N ASN A 435 -14.89 -8.91 -5.23
CA ASN A 435 -15.74 -9.56 -6.23
C ASN A 435 -16.71 -8.56 -6.83
N GLY A 436 -16.47 -8.21 -8.11
CA GLY A 436 -17.26 -7.20 -8.82
C GLY A 436 -18.75 -7.52 -8.95
N HIS A 437 -19.16 -8.77 -8.71
CA HIS A 437 -20.56 -9.19 -8.80
C HIS A 437 -21.28 -9.36 -7.46
N SER A 438 -20.56 -9.75 -6.40
CA SER A 438 -21.16 -10.11 -5.10
C SER A 438 -20.76 -9.17 -3.96
N LEU A 439 -19.93 -8.16 -4.25
CA LEU A 439 -19.33 -7.24 -3.29
C LEU A 439 -18.51 -7.88 -2.18
N GLU A 440 -18.23 -9.16 -2.29
CA GLU A 440 -17.39 -9.88 -1.34
C GLU A 440 -15.98 -9.28 -1.36
N LEU A 441 -15.54 -8.84 -0.18
CA LEU A 441 -14.18 -8.37 0.03
C LEU A 441 -13.35 -9.49 0.63
N TYR A 442 -12.24 -9.78 -0.02
CA TYR A 442 -11.23 -10.71 0.46
C TYR A 442 -10.02 -9.88 0.86
N SER A 443 -9.87 -9.65 2.15
CA SER A 443 -8.66 -9.06 2.71
C SER A 443 -7.59 -10.13 2.84
N PHE A 444 -6.35 -9.79 2.52
CA PHE A 444 -5.22 -10.69 2.74
C PHE A 444 -4.02 -9.95 3.34
N LEU A 445 -3.17 -10.72 4.00
CA LEU A 445 -1.87 -10.31 4.50
C LEU A 445 -0.81 -11.26 3.92
N VAL A 446 0.28 -10.67 3.46
CA VAL A 446 1.53 -11.34 3.10
C VAL A 446 2.53 -11.04 4.20
N ASP A 447 3.11 -12.06 4.81
CA ASP A 447 4.19 -11.88 5.78
C ASP A 447 5.58 -11.88 5.13
N GLU A 448 6.62 -11.72 5.95
CA GLU A 448 8.02 -11.67 5.51
C GLU A 448 8.52 -12.98 4.88
N ASP A 449 7.89 -14.12 5.21
CA ASP A 449 8.22 -15.43 4.67
C ASP A 449 7.52 -15.70 3.33
N GLY A 450 6.60 -14.80 2.94
CA GLY A 450 5.76 -14.95 1.76
C GLY A 450 4.58 -15.88 1.99
N GLU A 451 4.16 -16.11 3.23
CA GLU A 451 2.92 -16.81 3.51
C GLU A 451 1.74 -15.85 3.40
N VAL A 452 0.62 -16.37 2.88
CA VAL A 452 -0.58 -15.57 2.60
C VAL A 452 -1.71 -16.02 3.50
N SER A 453 -2.18 -15.11 4.35
CA SER A 453 -3.40 -15.33 5.13
C SER A 453 -4.56 -14.55 4.52
N TRP A 454 -5.68 -15.25 4.29
CA TRP A 454 -6.90 -14.69 3.71
C TRP A 454 -7.99 -14.62 4.75
N HIS A 455 -8.78 -13.55 4.73
CA HIS A 455 -10.08 -13.52 5.38
C HIS A 455 -11.16 -13.04 4.44
N PHE A 456 -12.32 -13.67 4.60
CA PHE A 456 -13.54 -13.31 3.94
C PHE A 456 -14.28 -12.27 4.77
N GLY A 457 -14.33 -11.04 4.27
CA GLY A 457 -15.19 -9.99 4.80
C GLY A 457 -16.54 -10.06 4.12
N ARG A 458 -17.62 -10.12 4.90
CA ARG A 458 -18.94 -9.79 4.38
C ARG A 458 -19.03 -8.28 4.17
N THR A 459 -19.78 -7.89 3.16
CA THR A 459 -20.20 -6.50 3.00
C THR A 459 -20.93 -6.01 4.24
N PRO A 460 -20.80 -4.72 4.58
CA PRO A 460 -21.68 -4.11 5.56
C PRO A 460 -23.15 -4.41 5.23
N GLU A 461 -23.94 -4.75 6.26
CA GLU A 461 -25.36 -5.03 6.11
C GLU A 461 -26.08 -3.84 5.46
N GLY A 462 -26.88 -4.09 4.42
CA GLY A 462 -27.66 -3.06 3.71
C GLY A 462 -27.28 -2.80 2.26
N LEU A 463 -26.19 -3.40 1.74
CA LEU A 463 -25.79 -3.31 0.32
C LEU A 463 -26.21 -4.53 -0.53
N THR A 464 -27.24 -5.27 -0.09
CA THR A 464 -27.67 -6.52 -0.74
C THR A 464 -28.66 -6.32 -1.89
N ASP A 465 -29.08 -5.08 -2.17
CA ASP A 465 -29.97 -4.80 -3.30
C ASP A 465 -29.24 -5.10 -4.63
N PRO A 466 -29.71 -6.07 -5.44
CA PRO A 466 -29.06 -6.47 -6.69
C PRO A 466 -28.99 -5.34 -7.73
N SER A 467 -29.77 -4.27 -7.58
CA SER A 467 -29.69 -3.07 -8.44
C SER A 467 -28.58 -2.09 -8.04
N THR A 468 -27.94 -2.32 -6.90
CA THR A 468 -26.88 -1.46 -6.37
C THR A 468 -25.53 -1.87 -6.96
N ASN A 469 -24.99 -1.03 -7.84
CA ASN A 469 -23.64 -1.18 -8.34
C ASN A 469 -22.66 -0.58 -7.34
N VAL A 470 -21.69 -1.38 -6.91
CA VAL A 470 -20.71 -0.96 -5.94
C VAL A 470 -19.32 -1.30 -6.43
N SER A 471 -18.41 -0.34 -6.31
CA SER A 471 -17.04 -0.45 -6.81
C SER A 471 -16.08 0.21 -5.84
N MET A 472 -14.99 -0.47 -5.53
CA MET A 472 -13.92 0.16 -4.76
C MET A 472 -13.22 1.20 -5.63
N ILE A 473 -13.01 2.39 -5.07
CA ILE A 473 -12.42 3.52 -5.79
C ILE A 473 -11.09 3.97 -5.17
N ALA A 474 -10.84 3.70 -3.89
CA ALA A 474 -9.55 3.97 -3.25
C ALA A 474 -9.28 3.00 -2.10
N PHE A 475 -8.00 2.80 -1.81
CA PHE A 475 -7.48 1.96 -0.73
C PHE A 475 -6.26 2.63 -0.10
N ASP A 476 -6.15 2.57 1.21
CA ASP A 476 -4.89 2.70 1.93
C ASP A 476 -4.80 1.60 2.98
N GLY A 477 -3.93 0.63 2.70
CA GLY A 477 -3.66 -0.50 3.57
C GLY A 477 -2.97 -0.13 4.88
N PHE A 478 -2.29 1.01 4.98
CA PHE A 478 -1.62 1.42 6.22
C PHE A 478 -2.58 1.98 7.26
N SER A 479 -3.52 2.83 6.83
CA SER A 479 -4.58 3.36 7.70
C SER A 479 -5.85 2.49 7.73
N GLY A 480 -5.90 1.44 6.90
CA GLY A 480 -7.04 0.53 6.81
C GLY A 480 -8.28 1.25 6.29
N VAL A 481 -8.11 2.17 5.34
CA VAL A 481 -9.22 2.94 4.75
C VAL A 481 -9.55 2.36 3.37
N ILE A 482 -10.83 2.07 3.15
CA ILE A 482 -11.38 1.77 1.84
C ILE A 482 -12.43 2.83 1.50
N CYS A 483 -12.35 3.37 0.29
CA CYS A 483 -13.44 4.17 -0.27
C CYS A 483 -14.16 3.36 -1.33
N VAL A 484 -15.46 3.24 -1.17
CA VAL A 484 -16.34 2.43 -2.01
C VAL A 484 -17.37 3.36 -2.63
N ARG A 485 -17.44 3.40 -3.97
CA ARG A 485 -18.52 4.06 -4.67
C ARG A 485 -19.74 3.15 -4.67
N VAL A 486 -20.86 3.66 -4.17
CA VAL A 486 -22.16 3.02 -4.24
C VAL A 486 -23.03 3.79 -5.22
N GLN A 487 -23.65 3.07 -6.15
CA GLN A 487 -24.58 3.61 -7.14
C GLN A 487 -25.85 2.78 -7.14
N THR A 488 -26.93 3.38 -6.66
CA THR A 488 -28.29 2.84 -6.78
C THR A 488 -29.00 3.50 -7.96
N TYR A 489 -30.23 3.09 -8.24
CA TYR A 489 -31.06 3.73 -9.27
C TYR A 489 -31.27 5.24 -9.00
N TYR A 490 -31.36 5.65 -7.73
CA TYR A 490 -31.72 7.02 -7.35
C TYR A 490 -30.54 7.88 -6.90
N LYS A 491 -29.42 7.28 -6.49
CA LYS A 491 -28.35 7.98 -5.77
C LYS A 491 -26.99 7.39 -6.10
N SER A 492 -25.97 8.26 -6.15
CA SER A 492 -24.57 7.84 -6.09
C SER A 492 -23.89 8.53 -4.92
N TYR A 493 -23.08 7.77 -4.19
CA TYR A 493 -22.34 8.26 -3.05
C TYR A 493 -21.04 7.48 -2.86
N ILE A 494 -20.16 8.01 -2.01
CA ILE A 494 -18.97 7.30 -1.54
C ILE A 494 -19.22 6.88 -0.10
N ASP A 495 -18.99 5.61 0.16
CA ASP A 495 -18.93 5.03 1.48
C ASP A 495 -17.47 4.83 1.91
N VAL A 496 -17.18 5.08 3.18
CA VAL A 496 -15.82 5.06 3.73
C VAL A 496 -15.75 4.03 4.85
N TRP A 497 -15.02 2.95 4.58
CA TRP A 497 -14.87 1.81 5.46
C TRP A 497 -13.51 1.88 6.15
N LYS A 498 -13.49 1.70 7.47
CA LYS A 498 -12.25 1.69 8.25
C LYS A 498 -12.07 0.40 9.01
N PHE A 499 -10.83 -0.11 9.00
CA PHE A 499 -10.36 -1.20 9.85
C PHE A 499 -9.54 -0.58 10.99
N GLY A 500 -9.86 -0.89 12.24
CA GLY A 500 -9.11 -0.41 13.42
C GLY A 500 -9.89 0.43 14.43
#